data_AF-A0A355GBW0-F1
#
_entry.id   AF-A0A355GBW0-F1
#
_cell.length_a   1.000
_cell.length_b   1.000
_cell.length_c   1.000
_cell.angle_alpha   90.00
_cell.angle_beta   90.00
_cell.angle_gamma   90.00
#
_symmetry.space_group_name_H-M   'P 1'
#
loop_
_entity.id
_entity.type
_entity.pdbx_description
1 polymer ?
#
loop_
_entity_poly.entity_id
_entity_poly.type
_entity_poly.pdbx_seq_one_letter_code
_entity_poly.pdbx_strand_id
1 'polypeptide(L)'
;MLIHLCSTRFCYRGFLMLNLCCFIASQSQAAPDGDAVIRAKAGDSEIVITTTSRLAGAIHSLTWNGKEFIDSFDHGRQLQSAASFDCGKPGEFWAECFNPTEAGSRSDGAGPRSSSKLLRLQSRDHQLSTTTRMAFWLAPGQKSSGMPALNTRVLSDHQIAKQVRIGYQDLDQVLDYRVTFTVPSGEHHTYAQFEALTGYMPAEFEEFWKLNPKTGKLQPLDDGPGEQNDPVIQ
;
A
#
# COMPACT_ATOMS: atom_id res chain seq x y z
N MET A 1 24.59 -75.00 49.58
CA MET A 1 23.17 -74.68 49.87
C MET A 1 22.66 -73.90 48.66
N LEU A 2 22.18 -74.60 47.63
CA LEU A 2 20.76 -74.60 47.20
C LEU A 2 20.22 -73.15 47.13
N ILE A 3 19.78 -72.60 46.00
CA ILE A 3 18.56 -72.98 45.25
C ILE A 3 18.54 -72.23 43.89
N HIS A 4 18.23 -72.96 42.80
CA HIS A 4 17.40 -72.66 41.59
C HIS A 4 17.40 -71.29 40.85
N LEU A 5 16.99 -71.11 39.57
CA LEU A 5 16.23 -71.82 38.52
C LEU A 5 16.77 -71.31 37.14
N CYS A 6 16.81 -72.10 36.04
CA CYS A 6 15.78 -72.20 34.98
C CYS A 6 15.32 -70.81 34.45
N SER A 7 15.24 -70.43 33.16
CA SER A 7 14.79 -71.14 31.96
C SER A 7 14.77 -70.12 30.79
N THR A 8 15.22 -70.57 29.62
CA THR A 8 14.80 -70.27 28.23
C THR A 8 14.11 -68.97 27.76
N ARG A 9 14.63 -68.52 26.60
CA ARG A 9 13.99 -67.88 25.40
C ARG A 9 13.67 -66.39 25.46
N PHE A 10 14.20 -65.62 24.51
CA PHE A 10 13.39 -65.04 23.42
C PHE A 10 14.25 -64.52 22.26
N CYS A 11 13.81 -64.82 21.05
CA CYS A 11 14.37 -64.40 19.78
C CYS A 11 13.89 -62.96 19.50
N TYR A 12 14.80 -62.01 19.25
CA TYR A 12 14.44 -60.67 18.78
C TYR A 12 14.96 -60.46 17.36
N ARG A 13 14.02 -60.50 16.40
CA ARG A 13 14.18 -59.99 15.04
C ARG A 13 14.30 -58.47 15.13
N GLY A 14 15.43 -57.93 14.72
CA GLY A 14 15.64 -56.48 14.61
C GLY A 14 14.77 -55.89 13.49
N PHE A 15 13.80 -55.06 13.87
CA PHE A 15 13.07 -54.19 12.96
C PHE A 15 13.92 -52.93 12.76
N LEU A 16 14.46 -52.73 11.56
CA LEU A 16 15.15 -51.50 11.18
C LEU A 16 14.07 -50.43 10.89
N MET A 17 13.77 -49.57 11.87
CA MET A 17 12.95 -48.38 11.63
C MET A 17 13.76 -47.37 10.83
N LEU A 18 13.47 -47.27 9.54
CA LEU A 18 13.94 -46.19 8.69
C LEU A 18 13.21 -44.90 9.11
N ASN A 19 13.87 -44.06 9.92
CA ASN A 19 13.38 -42.73 10.26
C ASN A 19 13.46 -41.86 9.00
N LEU A 20 12.33 -41.71 8.31
CA LEU A 20 12.18 -40.78 7.21
C LEU A 20 12.05 -39.36 7.81
N CYS A 21 13.17 -38.67 8.00
CA CYS A 21 13.17 -37.24 8.29
C CYS A 21 12.67 -36.48 7.05
N CYS A 22 11.37 -36.23 6.97
CA CYS A 22 10.80 -35.29 6.01
C CYS A 22 11.27 -33.87 6.38
N PHE A 23 12.32 -33.40 5.73
CA PHE A 23 12.65 -31.97 5.71
C PHE A 23 11.53 -31.25 4.97
N ILE A 24 10.63 -30.59 5.71
CA ILE A 24 9.74 -29.59 5.13
C ILE A 24 10.63 -28.38 4.81
N ALA A 25 11.07 -28.30 3.56
CA ALA A 25 11.66 -27.08 3.05
C ALA A 25 10.57 -26.00 3.06
N SER A 26 10.67 -25.03 3.97
CA SER A 26 9.86 -23.81 3.91
C SER A 26 10.21 -23.10 2.60
N GLN A 27 9.38 -23.29 1.57
CA GLN A 27 9.49 -22.50 0.36
C GLN A 27 9.21 -21.05 0.73
N SER A 28 10.25 -20.22 0.73
CA SER A 28 10.12 -18.77 0.68
C SER A 28 9.32 -18.44 -0.58
N GLN A 29 8.03 -18.12 -0.42
CA GLN A 29 7.21 -17.65 -1.53
C GLN A 29 7.88 -16.41 -2.13
N ALA A 30 8.15 -16.45 -3.44
CA ALA A 30 8.72 -15.31 -4.14
C ALA A 30 7.84 -14.07 -3.91
N ALA A 31 8.45 -12.89 -3.85
CA ALA A 31 7.68 -11.65 -3.77
C ALA A 31 6.69 -11.60 -4.94
N PRO A 32 5.44 -11.16 -4.72
CA PRO A 32 4.50 -10.98 -5.81
C PRO A 32 5.06 -10.04 -6.87
N ASP A 33 4.74 -10.31 -8.13
CA ASP A 33 4.95 -9.34 -9.20
C ASP A 33 4.00 -8.14 -8.98
N GLY A 34 4.56 -6.94 -8.96
CA GLY A 34 3.83 -5.68 -8.83
C GLY A 34 3.40 -5.09 -10.17
N ASP A 35 3.83 -5.66 -11.30
CA ASP A 35 3.49 -5.18 -12.63
C ASP A 35 2.08 -5.68 -13.02
N ALA A 36 1.15 -4.75 -13.22
CA ALA A 36 -0.20 -5.07 -13.68
C ALA A 36 -0.81 -3.92 -14.46
N VAL A 37 -1.73 -4.26 -15.37
CA VAL A 37 -2.54 -3.30 -16.13
C VAL A 37 -4.00 -3.73 -16.05
N ILE A 38 -4.88 -2.80 -15.70
CA ILE A 38 -6.33 -2.95 -15.85
C ILE A 38 -6.85 -1.85 -16.78
N ARG A 39 -7.93 -2.14 -17.51
CA ARG A 39 -8.54 -1.18 -18.43
C ARG A 39 -10.03 -1.38 -18.58
N ALA A 40 -10.76 -0.32 -18.88
CA ALA A 40 -12.16 -0.39 -19.28
C ALA A 40 -12.50 0.77 -20.21
N LYS A 41 -13.53 0.56 -21.05
CA LYS A 41 -14.11 1.63 -21.86
C LYS A 41 -14.72 2.70 -20.95
N ALA A 42 -14.48 3.97 -21.28
CA ALA A 42 -15.12 5.14 -20.67
C ALA A 42 -15.30 6.22 -21.75
N GLY A 43 -16.54 6.38 -22.22
CA GLY A 43 -16.86 7.21 -23.38
C GLY A 43 -16.26 6.64 -24.67
N ASP A 44 -15.57 7.47 -25.44
CA ASP A 44 -14.95 7.10 -26.73
C ASP A 44 -13.53 6.51 -26.59
N SER A 45 -13.01 6.39 -25.38
CA SER A 45 -11.67 5.84 -25.10
C SER A 45 -11.68 4.84 -23.95
N GLU A 46 -10.49 4.41 -23.51
CA GLU A 46 -10.32 3.57 -22.32
C GLU A 46 -9.67 4.37 -21.19
N ILE A 47 -10.08 4.10 -19.95
CA ILE A 47 -9.24 4.35 -18.79
C ILE A 47 -8.28 3.15 -18.67
N VAL A 48 -7.00 3.43 -18.50
CA VAL A 48 -5.96 2.42 -18.28
C VAL A 48 -5.20 2.76 -16.99
N ILE A 49 -5.10 1.79 -16.09
CA ILE A 49 -4.37 1.91 -14.82
C ILE A 49 -3.23 0.91 -14.83
N THR A 50 -2.03 1.38 -14.47
CA THR A 50 -0.81 0.55 -14.41
C THR A 50 -0.19 0.61 -13.01
N THR A 51 0.19 -0.54 -12.46
CA THR A 51 1.05 -0.67 -11.28
C THR A 51 2.42 -1.21 -11.67
N THR A 52 3.41 -1.01 -10.80
CA THR A 52 4.75 -1.58 -11.03
C THR A 52 5.35 -2.19 -9.77
N SER A 53 6.24 -3.16 -9.95
CA SER A 53 7.09 -3.75 -8.92
C SER A 53 7.99 -2.72 -8.24
N ARG A 54 8.40 -1.68 -8.99
CA ARG A 54 9.18 -0.55 -8.46
C ARG A 54 8.49 0.11 -7.26
N LEU A 55 7.16 0.21 -7.31
CA LEU A 55 6.34 1.05 -6.42
C LEU A 55 5.44 0.21 -5.50
N ALA A 56 5.83 -1.03 -5.21
CA ALA A 56 5.11 -1.94 -4.30
C ALA A 56 3.59 -2.08 -4.58
N GLY A 57 3.17 -1.99 -5.85
CA GLY A 57 1.75 -2.08 -6.24
C GLY A 57 0.94 -0.78 -6.08
N ALA A 58 1.57 0.35 -5.76
CA ALA A 58 0.96 1.66 -5.95
C ALA A 58 0.68 1.93 -7.44
N ILE A 59 -0.32 2.76 -7.75
CA ILE A 59 -0.69 3.04 -9.13
C ILE A 59 0.33 4.03 -9.71
N HIS A 60 1.09 3.52 -10.68
CA HIS A 60 2.13 4.24 -11.37
C HIS A 60 1.55 5.21 -12.39
N SER A 61 0.55 4.80 -13.15
CA SER A 61 -0.01 5.57 -14.26
C SER A 61 -1.53 5.40 -14.32
N LEU A 62 -2.22 6.48 -14.69
CA LEU A 62 -3.64 6.50 -15.01
C LEU A 62 -3.78 7.32 -16.29
N THR A 63 -4.13 6.67 -17.39
CA THR A 63 -4.40 7.35 -18.65
C THR A 63 -5.86 7.28 -19.04
N TRP A 64 -6.41 8.37 -19.57
CA TRP A 64 -7.74 8.40 -20.18
C TRP A 64 -7.77 9.48 -21.26
N ASN A 65 -8.44 9.20 -22.38
CA ASN A 65 -8.58 10.15 -23.50
C ASN A 65 -7.25 10.76 -23.99
N GLY A 66 -6.19 9.95 -24.03
CA GLY A 66 -4.85 10.37 -24.46
C GLY A 66 -4.09 11.26 -23.46
N LYS A 67 -4.57 11.40 -22.23
CA LYS A 67 -3.93 12.15 -21.15
C LYS A 67 -3.40 11.23 -20.06
N GLU A 68 -2.24 11.55 -19.50
CA GLU A 68 -1.67 10.93 -18.30
C GLU A 68 -2.00 11.84 -17.11
N PHE A 69 -2.55 11.26 -16.04
CA PHE A 69 -2.99 12.01 -14.87
C PHE A 69 -1.99 11.95 -13.71
N ILE A 70 -0.99 11.05 -13.76
CA ILE A 70 -0.06 10.82 -12.65
C ILE A 70 1.39 11.16 -13.06
N ASP A 71 2.01 12.11 -12.35
CA ASP A 71 3.44 12.41 -12.47
C ASP A 71 4.28 11.45 -11.62
N SER A 72 4.48 10.23 -12.12
CA SER A 72 5.11 9.13 -11.36
C SER A 72 6.65 9.16 -11.33
N PHE A 73 7.24 10.34 -11.19
CA PHE A 73 8.68 10.54 -11.27
C PHE A 73 9.46 9.84 -10.14
N ASP A 74 9.06 10.06 -8.89
CA ASP A 74 9.68 9.51 -7.68
C ASP A 74 8.65 8.81 -6.78
N HIS A 75 9.14 8.13 -5.75
CA HIS A 75 8.29 7.55 -4.71
C HIS A 75 7.60 8.68 -3.94
N GLY A 76 6.28 8.61 -3.85
CA GLY A 76 5.46 9.66 -3.23
C GLY A 76 4.42 10.24 -4.18
N ARG A 77 4.69 10.25 -5.49
CA ARG A 77 3.81 10.89 -6.48
C ARG A 77 2.75 9.99 -7.12
N GLN A 78 2.76 8.71 -6.77
CA GLN A 78 1.83 7.73 -7.29
C GLN A 78 0.39 8.04 -6.87
N LEU A 79 -0.58 7.50 -7.59
CA LEU A 79 -1.95 7.43 -7.07
C LEU A 79 -1.97 6.38 -5.94
N GLN A 80 -1.94 6.84 -4.71
CA GLN A 80 -1.60 6.03 -3.55
C GLN A 80 -2.32 6.46 -2.27
N SER A 81 -2.09 5.71 -1.20
CA SER A 81 -2.60 6.03 0.13
C SER A 81 -1.49 6.15 1.16
N ALA A 82 -1.71 6.95 2.19
CA ALA A 82 -0.83 7.10 3.33
C ALA A 82 -1.63 7.32 4.63
N ALA A 83 -0.97 7.13 5.77
CA ALA A 83 -1.53 7.46 7.07
C ALA A 83 -0.47 8.10 7.94
N SER A 84 -0.86 8.88 8.93
CA SER A 84 0.05 9.61 9.82
C SER A 84 -0.48 9.56 11.25
N PHE A 85 0.42 9.34 12.21
CA PHE A 85 0.03 9.15 13.61
C PHE A 85 0.92 9.94 14.57
N ASP A 86 0.36 10.33 15.71
CA ASP A 86 1.08 11.07 16.75
C ASP A 86 1.90 10.19 17.72
N CYS A 87 1.79 8.86 17.60
CA CYS A 87 2.38 7.90 18.55
C CYS A 87 2.00 8.15 20.02
N GLY A 88 0.85 8.79 20.27
CA GLY A 88 0.42 9.21 21.61
C GLY A 88 1.40 10.19 22.27
N LYS A 89 2.27 10.84 21.49
CA LYS A 89 3.22 11.82 22.00
C LYS A 89 2.50 13.16 22.16
N PRO A 90 2.74 13.88 23.28
CA PRO A 90 2.26 15.25 23.40
C PRO A 90 3.03 16.16 22.45
N GLY A 91 2.39 17.26 22.06
CA GLY A 91 3.00 18.28 21.20
C GLY A 91 2.21 18.50 19.92
N GLU A 92 2.79 19.28 19.02
CA GLU A 92 2.22 19.55 17.71
C GLU A 92 2.28 18.29 16.82
N PHE A 93 1.16 17.96 16.19
CA PHE A 93 1.10 16.88 15.21
C PHE A 93 1.77 17.32 13.93
N TRP A 94 2.76 16.52 13.48
CA TRP A 94 3.41 16.71 12.19
C TRP A 94 3.31 15.42 11.39
N ALA A 95 2.55 15.45 10.29
CA ALA A 95 2.14 14.24 9.56
C ALA A 95 3.32 13.32 9.24
N GLU A 96 4.38 13.86 8.63
CA GLU A 96 5.54 13.08 8.16
C GLU A 96 6.36 12.39 9.27
N CYS A 97 6.18 12.76 10.54
CA CYS A 97 6.98 12.23 11.64
C CYS A 97 6.74 10.73 11.92
N PHE A 98 5.53 10.21 11.66
CA PHE A 98 5.24 8.78 11.71
C PHE A 98 4.20 8.44 10.64
N ASN A 99 4.68 8.41 9.40
CA ASN A 99 3.83 8.39 8.22
C ASN A 99 4.09 7.14 7.36
N PRO A 100 3.40 6.01 7.58
CA PRO A 100 3.40 4.91 6.62
C PRO A 100 2.80 5.31 5.26
N THR A 101 3.49 4.97 4.19
CA THR A 101 3.18 5.32 2.79
C THR A 101 3.16 4.07 1.90
N GLU A 102 2.21 4.00 0.96
CA GLU A 102 2.02 2.81 0.13
C GLU A 102 3.18 2.59 -0.85
N ALA A 103 3.55 3.61 -1.62
CA ALA A 103 4.50 3.46 -2.71
C ALA A 103 5.94 3.24 -2.24
N GLY A 104 6.31 3.77 -1.07
CA GLY A 104 7.67 3.68 -0.50
C GLY A 104 8.07 4.97 0.21
N SER A 105 9.32 5.02 0.69
CA SER A 105 9.84 6.12 1.49
C SER A 105 10.45 7.24 0.64
N ARG A 106 10.67 8.40 1.28
CA ARG A 106 11.40 9.52 0.67
C ARG A 106 12.79 9.14 0.19
N SER A 107 13.44 8.20 0.88
CA SER A 107 14.81 7.79 0.57
C SER A 107 14.88 6.91 -0.69
N ASP A 108 13.75 6.35 -1.13
CA ASP A 108 13.68 5.57 -2.37
C ASP A 108 13.79 6.49 -3.60
N GLY A 109 13.31 7.74 -3.49
CA GLY A 109 13.45 8.77 -4.52
C GLY A 109 13.00 8.30 -5.91
N ALA A 110 13.77 8.62 -6.95
CA ALA A 110 13.55 8.08 -8.30
C ALA A 110 14.07 6.64 -8.49
N GLY A 111 14.53 5.98 -7.42
CA GLY A 111 15.18 4.68 -7.45
C GLY A 111 14.29 3.54 -7.98
N PRO A 112 14.90 2.38 -8.29
CA PRO A 112 14.21 1.25 -8.91
C PRO A 112 13.49 0.33 -7.90
N ARG A 113 13.58 0.61 -6.60
CA ARG A 113 13.06 -0.25 -5.54
C ARG A 113 12.32 0.57 -4.49
N SER A 114 11.20 0.02 -4.06
CA SER A 114 10.45 0.50 -2.91
C SER A 114 10.96 -0.12 -1.62
N SER A 115 10.94 0.67 -0.56
CA SER A 115 11.07 0.21 0.83
C SER A 115 9.76 -0.37 1.37
N SER A 116 8.61 -0.03 0.79
CA SER A 116 7.34 -0.72 1.02
C SER A 116 7.36 -2.11 0.41
N LYS A 117 6.55 -3.03 0.96
CA LYS A 117 6.54 -4.42 0.54
C LYS A 117 5.16 -4.84 0.07
N LEU A 118 5.05 -5.13 -1.22
CA LEU A 118 3.87 -5.78 -1.78
C LEU A 118 3.73 -7.19 -1.20
N LEU A 119 2.57 -7.48 -0.62
CA LEU A 119 2.23 -8.78 -0.04
C LEU A 119 1.34 -9.60 -0.97
N ARG A 120 0.48 -8.92 -1.74
CA ARG A 120 -0.46 -9.56 -2.67
C ARG A 120 -0.84 -8.58 -3.78
N LEU A 121 -0.92 -9.08 -5.01
CA LEU A 121 -1.55 -8.39 -6.13
C LEU A 121 -2.44 -9.37 -6.89
N GLN A 122 -3.61 -8.89 -7.30
CA GLN A 122 -4.47 -9.54 -8.27
C GLN A 122 -5.05 -8.50 -9.21
N SER A 123 -5.01 -8.78 -10.51
CA SER A 123 -5.70 -7.99 -11.52
C SER A 123 -6.54 -8.93 -12.37
N ARG A 124 -7.74 -8.47 -12.72
CA ARG A 124 -8.62 -9.16 -13.65
C ARG A 124 -9.56 -8.15 -14.30
N ASP A 125 -9.65 -8.18 -15.62
CA ASP A 125 -10.52 -7.31 -16.40
C ASP A 125 -10.26 -5.83 -16.03
N HIS A 126 -11.25 -5.16 -15.45
CA HIS A 126 -11.22 -3.76 -15.02
C HIS A 126 -11.07 -3.61 -13.49
N GLN A 127 -10.55 -4.62 -12.80
CA GLN A 127 -10.40 -4.67 -11.34
C GLN A 127 -8.98 -5.00 -10.91
N LEU A 128 -8.49 -4.24 -9.92
CA LEU A 128 -7.20 -4.41 -9.27
C LEU A 128 -7.40 -4.57 -7.77
N SER A 129 -6.66 -5.47 -7.14
CA SER A 129 -6.60 -5.62 -5.69
C SER A 129 -5.16 -5.80 -5.22
N THR A 130 -4.73 -4.99 -4.26
CA THR A 130 -3.39 -5.12 -3.66
C THR A 130 -3.46 -5.17 -2.15
N THR A 131 -2.41 -5.74 -1.54
CA THR A 131 -2.13 -5.59 -0.11
C THR A 131 -0.66 -5.29 0.03
N THR A 132 -0.35 -4.17 0.68
CA THR A 132 1.02 -3.65 0.81
C THR A 132 1.32 -3.37 2.28
N ARG A 133 2.48 -3.82 2.75
CA ARG A 133 3.06 -3.40 4.03
C ARG A 133 3.84 -2.12 3.79
N MET A 134 3.39 -1.04 4.40
CA MET A 134 3.86 0.30 4.12
C MET A 134 5.22 0.57 4.78
N ALA A 135 6.10 1.30 4.11
CA ALA A 135 7.28 1.89 4.72
C ALA A 135 6.94 3.27 5.30
N PHE A 136 7.66 3.70 6.33
CA PHE A 136 7.59 5.07 6.79
C PHE A 136 8.23 6.01 5.77
N TRP A 137 7.62 7.17 5.54
CA TRP A 137 8.12 8.22 4.66
C TRP A 137 9.53 8.64 5.03
N LEU A 138 9.78 8.85 6.33
CA LEU A 138 11.08 9.17 6.89
C LEU A 138 11.80 7.93 7.41
N ALA A 139 13.08 7.80 7.11
CA ALA A 139 13.94 6.81 7.77
C ALA A 139 14.29 7.25 9.21
N PRO A 140 14.62 6.32 10.13
CA PRO A 140 15.03 6.68 11.49
C PRO A 140 16.17 7.70 11.50
N GLY A 141 16.02 8.74 12.33
CA GLY A 141 16.98 9.84 12.44
C GLY A 141 16.83 10.94 11.38
N GLN A 142 15.98 10.76 10.37
CA GLN A 142 15.63 11.84 9.44
C GLN A 142 14.67 12.85 10.06
N LYS A 143 14.47 13.96 9.34
CA LYS A 143 13.56 15.06 9.73
C LYS A 143 12.72 15.53 8.55
N SER A 144 11.58 16.14 8.86
CA SER A 144 10.77 16.97 7.97
C SER A 144 10.54 18.32 8.66
N SER A 145 10.83 19.43 7.99
CA SER A 145 10.67 20.79 8.55
C SER A 145 11.26 20.95 9.96
N GLY A 146 12.40 20.29 10.22
CA GLY A 146 13.06 20.29 11.53
C GLY A 146 12.50 19.28 12.54
N MET A 147 11.31 18.72 12.30
CA MET A 147 10.65 17.73 13.14
C MET A 147 11.22 16.32 12.89
N PRO A 148 11.65 15.59 13.94
CA PRO A 148 12.28 14.29 13.78
C PRO A 148 11.28 13.16 13.52
N ALA A 149 11.71 12.21 12.70
CA ALA A 149 11.05 10.92 12.53
C ALA A 149 10.90 10.20 13.89
N LEU A 150 9.73 9.61 14.12
CA LEU A 150 9.35 8.91 15.36
C LEU A 150 9.52 7.39 15.23
N ASN A 151 9.67 6.88 14.01
CA ASN A 151 9.89 5.48 13.72
C ASN A 151 11.34 5.05 14.03
N THR A 152 11.50 3.78 14.40
CA THR A 152 12.80 3.16 14.70
C THR A 152 13.29 2.21 13.60
N ARG A 153 12.47 1.99 12.57
CA ARG A 153 12.73 1.15 11.39
C ARG A 153 12.13 1.79 10.15
N VAL A 154 12.60 1.40 8.96
CA VAL A 154 12.07 1.91 7.68
C VAL A 154 10.73 1.25 7.32
N LEU A 155 10.67 -0.09 7.32
CA LEU A 155 9.44 -0.83 7.02
C LEU A 155 8.55 -0.89 8.27
N SER A 156 7.31 -0.41 8.17
CA SER A 156 6.33 -0.41 9.27
C SER A 156 5.59 -1.75 9.38
N ASP A 157 4.75 -1.95 10.40
CA ASP A 157 3.79 -3.07 10.42
C ASP A 157 2.39 -2.68 9.92
N HIS A 158 2.19 -1.42 9.53
CA HIS A 158 0.93 -0.99 8.93
C HIS A 158 0.76 -1.62 7.55
N GLN A 159 -0.48 -1.96 7.24
CA GLN A 159 -0.84 -2.50 5.94
C GLN A 159 -1.97 -1.69 5.33
N ILE A 160 -1.96 -1.62 4.01
CA ILE A 160 -3.05 -1.09 3.21
C ILE A 160 -3.54 -2.20 2.29
N ALA A 161 -4.85 -2.48 2.34
CA ALA A 161 -5.53 -3.27 1.33
C ALA A 161 -6.28 -2.31 0.41
N LYS A 162 -6.05 -2.41 -0.89
CA LYS A 162 -6.63 -1.54 -1.91
C LYS A 162 -7.42 -2.37 -2.91
N GLN A 163 -8.60 -1.88 -3.29
CA GLN A 163 -9.41 -2.40 -4.39
C GLN A 163 -9.75 -1.22 -5.30
N VAL A 164 -9.49 -1.39 -6.59
CA VAL A 164 -9.83 -0.40 -7.62
C VAL A 164 -10.65 -1.08 -8.70
N ARG A 165 -11.79 -0.49 -9.03
CA ARG A 165 -12.59 -0.86 -10.19
C ARG A 165 -12.77 0.35 -11.09
N ILE A 166 -12.51 0.20 -12.38
CA ILE A 166 -12.90 1.19 -13.38
C ILE A 166 -14.40 0.99 -13.66
N GLY A 167 -15.18 2.05 -13.46
CA GLY A 167 -16.64 2.06 -13.51
C GLY A 167 -17.27 1.94 -12.11
N TYR A 168 -18.34 2.72 -11.90
CA TYR A 168 -19.20 2.62 -10.74
C TYR A 168 -20.67 2.79 -11.14
N GLN A 169 -21.49 1.78 -10.85
CA GLN A 169 -22.90 1.74 -11.30
C GLN A 169 -23.01 1.92 -12.82
N ASP A 170 -23.72 2.94 -13.29
CA ASP A 170 -23.89 3.33 -14.68
C ASP A 170 -22.88 4.42 -15.13
N LEU A 171 -21.88 4.72 -14.31
CA LEU A 171 -20.83 5.70 -14.60
C LEU A 171 -19.50 5.01 -14.94
N ASP A 172 -19.24 4.83 -16.23
CA ASP A 172 -18.02 4.18 -16.74
C ASP A 172 -16.74 4.97 -16.41
N GLN A 173 -16.84 6.30 -16.30
CA GLN A 173 -15.72 7.21 -16.07
C GLN A 173 -15.31 7.37 -14.59
N VAL A 174 -15.94 6.65 -13.67
CA VAL A 174 -15.68 6.75 -12.22
C VAL A 174 -14.81 5.61 -11.75
N LEU A 175 -13.81 5.89 -10.92
CA LEU A 175 -13.05 4.86 -10.20
C LEU A 175 -13.72 4.55 -8.85
N ASP A 176 -14.16 3.31 -8.65
CA ASP A 176 -14.50 2.81 -7.32
C ASP A 176 -13.20 2.43 -6.61
N TYR A 177 -12.68 3.35 -5.80
CA TYR A 177 -11.44 3.21 -5.07
C TYR A 177 -11.74 2.95 -3.59
N ARG A 178 -11.40 1.75 -3.10
CA ARG A 178 -11.64 1.34 -1.71
C ARG A 178 -10.35 0.94 -1.06
N VAL A 179 -10.12 1.49 0.13
CA VAL A 179 -8.96 1.17 0.93
C VAL A 179 -9.33 0.80 2.35
N THR A 180 -8.54 -0.11 2.93
CA THR A 180 -8.63 -0.48 4.33
C THR A 180 -7.24 -0.41 4.94
N PHE A 181 -7.09 0.51 5.89
CA PHE A 181 -5.87 0.67 6.67
C PHE A 181 -5.91 -0.29 7.86
N THR A 182 -4.83 -1.06 8.04
CA THR A 182 -4.62 -1.89 9.23
C THR A 182 -3.56 -1.23 10.10
N VAL A 183 -3.96 -0.77 11.28
CA VAL A 183 -3.07 -0.24 12.31
C VAL A 183 -2.63 -1.40 13.23
N PRO A 184 -1.32 -1.55 13.52
CA PRO A 184 -0.82 -2.59 14.41
C PRO A 184 -1.44 -2.49 15.82
N SER A 185 -1.91 -3.62 16.37
CA SER A 185 -2.64 -3.66 17.65
C SER A 185 -1.84 -3.24 18.88
N GLY A 186 -0.51 -3.23 18.80
CA GLY A 186 0.39 -2.81 19.88
C GLY A 186 0.74 -1.33 19.88
N GLU A 187 0.30 -0.57 18.87
CA GLU A 187 0.59 0.85 18.77
C GLU A 187 -0.48 1.68 19.50
N HIS A 188 -0.04 2.78 20.11
CA HIS A 188 -0.91 3.72 20.81
C HIS A 188 -0.84 5.08 20.12
N HIS A 189 -2.00 5.58 19.70
CA HIS A 189 -2.16 6.85 19.01
C HIS A 189 -3.37 7.59 19.58
N THR A 190 -3.25 8.90 19.77
CA THR A 190 -4.37 9.76 20.18
C THR A 190 -4.96 10.54 19.01
N TYR A 191 -4.20 10.66 17.92
CA TYR A 191 -4.60 11.28 16.67
C TYR A 191 -4.05 10.49 15.49
N ALA A 192 -4.88 10.37 14.45
CA ALA A 192 -4.54 9.76 13.18
C ALA A 192 -5.13 10.58 12.03
N GLN A 193 -4.31 10.80 11.00
CA GLN A 193 -4.74 11.37 9.72
C GLN A 193 -4.59 10.29 8.65
N PHE A 194 -5.61 10.13 7.81
CA PHE A 194 -5.59 9.17 6.72
C PHE A 194 -5.70 9.92 5.40
N GLU A 195 -4.69 9.76 4.57
CA GLU A 195 -4.73 10.15 3.17
C GLU A 195 -5.24 8.94 2.38
N ALA A 196 -6.58 8.84 2.31
CA ALA A 196 -7.24 7.70 1.69
C ALA A 196 -6.83 7.55 0.21
N LEU A 197 -6.66 8.67 -0.48
CA LEU A 197 -6.20 8.72 -1.85
C LEU A 197 -5.52 10.05 -2.10
N THR A 198 -4.29 10.01 -2.61
CA THR A 198 -3.56 11.15 -3.16
C THR A 198 -3.04 10.81 -4.54
N GLY A 199 -2.83 11.82 -5.35
CA GLY A 199 -2.14 11.72 -6.63
C GLY A 199 -1.52 13.05 -6.97
N TYR A 200 -0.29 13.03 -7.48
CA TYR A 200 0.38 14.23 -7.97
C TYR A 200 0.20 14.28 -9.47
N MET A 201 -0.48 15.31 -9.95
CA MET A 201 -0.80 15.45 -11.37
C MET A 201 0.28 16.24 -12.11
N PRO A 202 0.46 16.02 -13.42
CA PRO A 202 1.31 16.87 -14.26
C PRO A 202 0.90 18.35 -14.20
N ALA A 203 1.86 19.25 -14.49
CA ALA A 203 1.64 20.70 -14.43
C ALA A 203 0.51 21.24 -15.32
N GLU A 204 0.07 20.49 -16.34
CA GLU A 204 -1.10 20.88 -17.15
C GLU A 204 -2.42 20.88 -16.36
N PHE A 205 -2.44 20.26 -15.18
CA PHE A 205 -3.56 20.23 -14.24
C PHE A 205 -3.39 21.26 -13.10
N GLU A 206 -2.70 22.38 -13.31
CA GLU A 206 -2.45 23.36 -12.22
C GLU A 206 -3.62 24.29 -11.87
N GLU A 207 -4.69 24.30 -12.69
CA GLU A 207 -5.87 25.12 -12.44
C GLU A 207 -6.95 24.33 -11.70
N PHE A 208 -7.34 24.85 -10.52
CA PHE A 208 -8.38 24.24 -9.71
C PHE A 208 -9.67 25.03 -9.73
N TRP A 209 -10.77 24.30 -9.82
CA TRP A 209 -12.13 24.84 -9.82
C TRP A 209 -12.96 24.12 -8.76
N LYS A 210 -13.88 24.84 -8.12
CA LYS A 210 -14.95 24.24 -7.33
C LYS A 210 -16.25 24.24 -8.12
N LEU A 211 -16.94 23.11 -8.12
CA LEU A 211 -18.27 22.98 -8.70
C LEU A 211 -19.31 23.30 -7.64
N ASN A 212 -20.04 24.41 -7.79
CA ASN A 212 -21.16 24.70 -6.91
C ASN A 212 -22.33 23.75 -7.23
N PRO A 213 -22.70 22.80 -6.35
CA PRO A 213 -23.68 21.77 -6.68
C PRO A 213 -25.11 22.31 -6.81
N LYS A 214 -25.40 23.48 -6.23
CA LYS A 214 -26.73 24.11 -6.31
C LYS A 214 -26.96 24.80 -7.65
N THR A 215 -25.89 25.26 -8.29
CA THR A 215 -25.97 26.08 -9.52
C THR A 215 -25.37 25.39 -10.74
N GLY A 216 -24.58 24.33 -10.54
CA GLY A 216 -23.83 23.66 -11.60
C GLY A 216 -22.70 24.50 -12.21
N LYS A 217 -22.30 25.60 -11.55
CA LYS A 217 -21.29 26.53 -12.05
C LYS A 217 -19.93 26.28 -11.42
N LEU A 218 -18.89 26.40 -12.25
CA LEU A 218 -17.50 26.42 -11.78
C LEU A 218 -17.16 27.80 -11.21
N GLN A 219 -16.34 27.79 -10.18
CA GLN A 219 -15.72 28.97 -9.60
C GLN A 219 -14.24 28.67 -9.40
N PRO A 220 -13.34 29.65 -9.61
CA PRO A 220 -11.92 29.46 -9.29
C PRO A 220 -11.75 29.01 -7.83
N LEU A 221 -10.83 28.07 -7.61
CA LEU A 221 -10.39 27.64 -6.30
C LEU A 221 -8.98 28.20 -6.06
N ASP A 222 -8.81 28.98 -5.01
CA ASP A 222 -7.49 29.40 -4.51
C ASP A 222 -6.98 28.40 -3.45
N ASP A 223 -5.75 28.58 -2.98
CA ASP A 223 -5.15 27.71 -1.97
C ASP A 223 -5.97 27.63 -0.66
N GLY A 224 -6.81 28.64 -0.39
CA GLY A 224 -7.78 28.66 0.70
C GLY A 224 -7.22 28.17 2.04
N PRO A 225 -8.06 27.55 2.89
CA PRO A 225 -7.63 26.79 4.06
C PRO A 225 -7.29 25.31 3.73
N GLY A 226 -7.23 24.93 2.45
CA GLY A 226 -7.09 23.54 1.99
C GLY A 226 -8.41 22.74 1.96
N GLU A 227 -9.06 22.53 3.12
CA GLU A 227 -10.29 21.70 3.22
C GLU A 227 -11.55 22.46 2.76
N GLN A 228 -12.40 21.80 1.95
CA GLN A 228 -13.65 22.38 1.45
C GLN A 228 -14.70 21.31 1.09
N ASN A 229 -15.98 21.69 1.03
CA ASN A 229 -17.12 20.75 0.93
C ASN A 229 -17.68 20.54 -0.48
N ASP A 230 -17.36 21.41 -1.42
CA ASP A 230 -17.80 21.32 -2.82
C ASP A 230 -16.86 20.40 -3.63
N PRO A 231 -17.32 19.75 -4.71
CA PRO A 231 -16.43 18.98 -5.58
C PRO A 231 -15.33 19.86 -6.21
N VAL A 232 -14.10 19.33 -6.25
CA VAL A 232 -12.97 19.93 -6.96
C VAL A 232 -12.91 19.37 -8.39
N ILE A 233 -12.62 20.24 -9.35
CA ILE A 233 -12.31 19.89 -10.73
C ILE A 233 -10.93 20.48 -11.05
N GLN A 234 -10.13 19.68 -11.74
CA GLN A 234 -8.75 19.96 -12.12
C GLN A 234 -8.57 19.60 -13.60
#